data_AF-A0ABD5F2U0-F1
#
_entry.id   AF-A0ABD5F2U0-F1
#
_cell.length_a   1.000
_cell.length_b   1.000
_cell.length_c   1.000
_cell.angle_alpha   90.00
_cell.angle_beta   90.00
_cell.angle_gamma   90.00
#
_symmetry.space_group_name_H-M   'P 1'
#
loop_
_entity.id
_entity.type
_entity.pdbx_description
1 polymer ?
#
loop_
_entity_poly.entity_id
_entity_poly.type
_entity_poly.pdbx_seq_one_letter_code
_entity_poly.pdbx_strand_id
1 'polypeptide(L)'
;RTVISAIGATRDKSVEDENAVRKQALASVESIHGVAERIAQGSEYDVVWYEQHDRFGASVRVAPLSVSGLLREKLFAERSVVLTSATLKLGGDFNGVGASLGLAPEGTAGDDLPQWKGLDVGSPFDYPKQGILYVARHLNTPGREGARTDMLDELAELVEAAGGRTLGLFSSMRGAKAAAEELRGRLDKPILLQG
;
A
#
# COMPACT_ATOMS: atom_id res chain seq x y z
N ARG A 1 10.53 -20.89 -21.32
CA ARG A 1 9.39 -21.32 -22.17
C ARG A 1 9.22 -22.83 -22.29
N THR A 2 10.28 -23.64 -22.46
CA THR A 2 10.22 -25.10 -22.63
C THR A 2 9.42 -25.86 -21.55
N VAL A 3 9.54 -25.47 -20.28
CA VAL A 3 8.81 -26.09 -19.16
C VAL A 3 7.29 -25.81 -19.24
N ILE A 4 6.89 -24.57 -19.54
CA ILE A 4 5.48 -24.17 -19.71
C ILE A 4 4.83 -24.98 -20.83
N SER A 5 5.50 -25.09 -21.98
CA SER A 5 5.00 -25.88 -23.11
C SER A 5 4.88 -27.38 -22.78
N ALA A 6 5.79 -27.92 -21.97
CA ALA A 6 5.75 -29.33 -21.58
C ALA A 6 4.59 -29.65 -20.62
N ILE A 7 4.30 -28.75 -19.66
CA ILE A 7 3.20 -28.93 -18.70
C ILE A 7 1.82 -28.79 -19.38
N GLY A 8 1.70 -27.94 -20.39
CA GLY A 8 0.45 -27.73 -21.13
C GLY A 8 0.05 -28.87 -22.07
N ALA A 9 0.99 -29.73 -22.48
CA ALA A 9 0.79 -30.76 -23.51
C ALA A 9 0.29 -32.12 -22.96
N THR A 10 0.45 -32.39 -21.68
CA THR A 10 -0.01 -33.65 -21.06
C THR A 10 -1.52 -33.57 -20.84
N ARG A 11 -2.32 -34.29 -21.62
CA ARG A 11 -3.79 -34.41 -21.43
C ARG A 11 -4.13 -35.87 -21.12
N ASP A 12 -4.08 -36.24 -19.85
CA ASP A 12 -4.87 -37.37 -19.37
C ASP A 12 -6.18 -36.81 -18.79
N LYS A 13 -7.31 -37.24 -19.34
CA LYS A 13 -8.65 -36.76 -18.97
C LYS A 13 -9.29 -37.60 -17.87
N SER A 14 -8.59 -38.63 -17.38
CA SER A 14 -9.14 -39.61 -16.43
C SER A 14 -9.01 -39.23 -14.95
N VAL A 15 -8.32 -38.13 -14.62
CA VAL A 15 -8.02 -37.74 -13.22
C VAL A 15 -8.34 -36.26 -12.97
N GLU A 16 -9.45 -35.97 -12.28
CA GLU A 16 -9.86 -34.58 -11.98
C GLU A 16 -8.89 -33.85 -11.04
N ASP A 17 -8.32 -34.55 -10.04
CA ASP A 17 -7.35 -33.98 -9.10
C ASP A 17 -6.03 -33.55 -9.76
N GLU A 18 -5.59 -34.26 -10.81
CA GLU A 18 -4.38 -33.90 -11.56
C GLU A 18 -4.53 -32.59 -12.33
N ASN A 19 -5.74 -32.24 -12.77
CA ASN A 19 -5.95 -31.01 -13.51
C ASN A 19 -5.80 -29.77 -12.62
N ALA A 20 -6.22 -29.85 -11.36
CA ALA A 20 -6.05 -28.76 -10.39
C ALA A 20 -4.56 -28.54 -10.07
N VAL A 21 -3.84 -29.63 -9.75
CA VAL A 21 -2.40 -29.60 -9.49
C VAL A 21 -1.62 -29.08 -10.72
N ARG A 22 -1.98 -29.53 -11.93
CA ARG A 22 -1.35 -29.06 -13.18
C ARG A 22 -1.59 -27.57 -13.41
N LYS A 23 -2.81 -27.07 -13.21
CA LYS A 23 -3.11 -25.62 -13.34
C LYS A 23 -2.30 -24.80 -12.34
N GLN A 24 -2.18 -25.26 -11.10
CA GLN A 24 -1.38 -24.59 -10.08
C GLN A 24 0.11 -24.59 -10.43
N ALA A 25 0.64 -25.71 -10.94
CA ALA A 25 2.02 -25.82 -11.40
C ALA A 25 2.29 -24.89 -12.59
N LEU A 26 1.38 -24.86 -13.57
CA LEU A 26 1.48 -23.99 -14.74
C LEU A 26 1.51 -22.51 -14.32
N ALA A 27 0.57 -22.09 -13.46
CA ALA A 27 0.52 -20.71 -12.95
C ALA A 27 1.80 -20.33 -12.19
N SER A 28 2.36 -21.26 -11.40
CA SER A 28 3.64 -21.05 -10.71
C SER A 28 4.80 -20.86 -11.68
N VAL A 29 4.90 -21.70 -12.72
CA VAL A 29 5.97 -21.60 -13.72
C VAL A 29 5.80 -20.36 -14.60
N GLU A 30 4.57 -19.97 -14.95
CA GLU A 30 4.28 -18.73 -15.67
C GLU A 30 4.70 -17.50 -14.86
N SER A 31 4.41 -17.50 -13.55
CA SER A 31 4.86 -16.45 -12.63
C SER A 31 6.39 -16.35 -12.59
N ILE A 32 7.09 -17.48 -12.42
CA ILE A 32 8.57 -17.52 -12.44
C ILE A 32 9.10 -17.01 -13.78
N HIS A 33 8.50 -17.44 -14.89
CA HIS A 33 8.93 -17.02 -16.22
C HIS A 33 8.75 -15.51 -16.42
N GLY A 34 7.60 -14.96 -16.05
CA GLY A 34 7.32 -13.52 -16.18
C GLY A 34 8.24 -12.67 -15.31
N VAL A 35 8.50 -13.10 -14.07
CA VAL A 35 9.46 -12.44 -13.18
C VAL A 35 10.88 -12.49 -13.75
N ALA A 36 11.33 -13.66 -14.21
CA ALA A 36 12.66 -13.82 -14.78
C ALA A 36 12.85 -13.03 -16.08
N GLU A 37 11.82 -13.01 -16.95
CA GLU A 37 11.83 -12.21 -18.18
C GLU A 37 11.95 -10.72 -17.86
N ARG A 38 11.16 -10.22 -16.90
CA ARG A 38 11.23 -8.82 -16.47
C ARG A 38 12.60 -8.46 -15.88
N ILE A 39 13.17 -9.30 -15.04
CA ILE A 39 14.53 -9.09 -14.50
C ILE A 39 15.55 -9.05 -15.65
N ALA A 40 15.45 -9.98 -16.61
CA ALA A 40 16.38 -10.07 -17.73
C ALA A 40 16.27 -8.90 -18.72
N GLN A 41 15.12 -8.22 -18.80
CA GLN A 41 14.96 -7.01 -19.60
C GLN A 41 15.82 -5.84 -19.09
N GLY A 42 16.21 -5.84 -17.81
CA GLY A 42 17.12 -4.83 -17.25
C GLY A 42 16.60 -3.39 -17.36
N SER A 43 15.28 -3.19 -17.24
CA SER A 43 14.65 -1.88 -17.33
C SER A 43 15.18 -0.92 -16.27
N GLU A 44 15.57 0.30 -16.65
CA GLU A 44 15.95 1.37 -15.72
C GLU A 44 14.79 1.83 -14.82
N TYR A 45 13.55 1.45 -15.17
CA TYR A 45 12.35 1.74 -14.40
C TYR A 45 11.94 0.62 -13.45
N ASP A 46 12.75 -0.44 -13.34
CA ASP A 46 12.53 -1.52 -12.40
C ASP A 46 13.58 -1.49 -11.28
N VAL A 47 13.12 -1.76 -10.06
CA VAL A 47 14.00 -2.02 -8.91
C VAL A 47 14.10 -3.52 -8.74
N VAL A 48 15.32 -4.03 -8.82
CA VAL A 48 15.63 -5.44 -8.54
C VAL A 48 16.41 -5.53 -7.25
N TRP A 49 15.98 -6.40 -6.34
CA TRP A 49 16.67 -6.60 -5.07
C TRP A 49 16.66 -8.06 -4.62
N TYR A 50 17.61 -8.37 -3.76
CA TYR A 50 17.77 -9.68 -3.14
C TYR A 50 17.34 -9.60 -1.68
N GLU A 51 16.55 -10.57 -1.23
CA GLU A 51 16.17 -10.74 0.17
C GLU A 51 16.52 -12.16 0.63
N GLN A 52 17.06 -12.26 1.83
CA GLN A 52 17.27 -13.53 2.51
C GLN A 52 16.33 -13.63 3.71
N HIS A 53 15.48 -14.65 3.70
CA HIS A 53 14.53 -14.95 4.77
C HIS A 53 14.99 -16.19 5.53
N ASP A 54 14.95 -16.14 6.86
CA ASP A 54 15.38 -17.25 7.72
C ASP A 54 14.61 -18.55 7.44
N ARG A 55 13.32 -18.45 7.07
CA ARG A 55 12.43 -19.59 6.82
C ARG A 55 12.32 -20.02 5.36
N PHE A 56 12.42 -19.08 4.44
CA PHE A 56 12.10 -19.29 3.01
C PHE A 56 13.33 -19.21 2.10
N GLY A 57 14.51 -18.94 2.66
CA GLY A 57 15.76 -18.85 1.92
C GLY A 57 15.88 -17.54 1.14
N ALA A 58 16.69 -17.59 0.08
CA ALA A 58 16.98 -16.48 -0.81
C ALA A 58 15.85 -16.26 -1.82
N SER A 59 15.50 -15.00 -2.06
CA SER A 59 14.58 -14.59 -3.13
C SER A 59 15.11 -13.35 -3.85
N VAL A 60 14.88 -13.29 -5.17
CA VAL A 60 15.10 -12.09 -5.98
C VAL A 60 13.73 -11.52 -6.33
N ARG A 61 13.56 -10.22 -6.13
CA ARG A 61 12.33 -9.49 -6.42
C ARG A 61 12.57 -8.43 -7.46
N VAL A 62 11.53 -8.13 -8.22
CA VAL A 62 11.47 -7.02 -9.16
C VAL A 62 10.17 -6.26 -8.98
N ALA A 63 10.24 -4.94 -8.95
CA ALA A 63 9.05 -4.08 -8.92
C ALA A 63 9.28 -2.83 -9.79
N PRO A 64 8.26 -2.40 -10.56
CA PRO A 64 8.34 -1.13 -11.26
C PRO A 64 8.40 0.05 -10.30
N LEU A 65 9.16 1.07 -10.68
CA LEU A 65 9.10 2.40 -10.08
C LEU A 65 7.73 3.07 -10.29
N SER A 66 7.03 2.71 -11.37
CA SER A 66 5.70 3.25 -11.68
C SER A 66 4.83 2.25 -12.43
N VAL A 67 3.55 2.19 -12.08
CA VAL A 67 2.52 1.43 -12.81
C VAL A 67 1.72 2.28 -13.80
N SER A 68 2.06 3.57 -13.91
CA SER A 68 1.34 4.56 -14.73
C SER A 68 1.17 4.15 -16.20
N GLY A 69 2.25 3.67 -16.85
CA GLY A 69 2.20 3.22 -18.25
C GLY A 69 1.26 2.02 -18.45
N LEU A 70 1.34 1.04 -17.55
CA LEU A 70 0.49 -0.15 -17.59
C LEU A 70 -0.99 0.23 -17.42
N LEU A 71 -1.30 1.13 -16.49
CA LEU A 71 -2.67 1.61 -16.28
C LEU A 71 -3.18 2.40 -17.50
N ARG A 72 -2.34 3.25 -18.10
CA ARG A 72 -2.69 3.98 -19.32
C ARG A 72 -3.07 3.04 -20.46
N GLU A 73 -2.23 2.05 -20.74
CA GLU A 73 -2.40 1.14 -21.87
C GLU A 73 -3.52 0.11 -21.64
N LYS A 74 -3.60 -0.48 -20.45
CA LYS A 74 -4.45 -1.66 -20.19
C LYS A 74 -5.77 -1.34 -19.49
N LEU A 75 -5.89 -0.15 -18.92
CA LEU A 75 -7.08 0.25 -18.18
C LEU A 75 -7.76 1.45 -18.83
N PHE A 76 -7.06 2.59 -18.92
CA PHE A 76 -7.68 3.83 -19.38
C PHE A 76 -7.91 3.90 -20.90
N ALA A 77 -7.04 3.29 -21.70
CA ALA A 77 -7.22 3.22 -23.15
C ALA A 77 -8.32 2.23 -23.56
N GLU A 78 -8.56 1.19 -22.77
CA GLU A 78 -9.49 0.11 -23.13
C GLU A 78 -10.89 0.30 -22.54
N ARG A 79 -11.05 1.08 -21.46
CA ARG A 79 -12.28 1.14 -20.68
C ARG A 79 -12.53 2.53 -20.09
N SER A 80 -13.82 2.87 -19.96
CA SER A 80 -14.25 3.98 -19.10
C SER A 80 -14.11 3.59 -17.62
N VAL A 81 -13.47 4.45 -16.82
CA VAL A 81 -13.14 4.17 -15.42
C VAL A 81 -13.69 5.27 -14.52
N VAL A 82 -14.29 4.87 -13.40
CA VAL A 82 -14.65 5.78 -12.30
C VAL A 82 -13.76 5.45 -11.11
N LEU A 83 -12.97 6.43 -10.69
CA LEU A 83 -12.13 6.35 -9.49
C LEU A 83 -12.80 7.17 -8.40
N THR A 84 -13.14 6.53 -7.28
CA THR A 84 -13.79 7.18 -6.14
C THR A 84 -13.10 6.80 -4.84
N SER A 85 -12.77 7.80 -4.03
CA SER A 85 -12.25 7.65 -2.67
C SER A 85 -12.32 8.98 -1.95
N ALA A 86 -12.40 8.93 -0.62
CA ALA A 86 -12.45 10.10 0.25
C ALA A 86 -11.13 10.92 0.27
N THR A 87 -10.03 10.38 -0.27
CA THR A 87 -8.69 10.96 -0.13
C THR A 87 -7.92 11.12 -1.45
N LEU A 88 -8.62 11.10 -2.59
CA LEU A 88 -7.95 11.26 -3.91
C LEU A 88 -7.34 12.64 -4.12
N LYS A 89 -7.97 13.68 -3.56
CA LYS A 89 -7.53 15.07 -3.69
C LYS A 89 -6.39 15.34 -2.72
N LEU A 90 -5.16 15.23 -3.21
CA LEU A 90 -3.95 15.56 -2.44
C LEU A 90 -3.52 16.98 -2.77
N GLY A 91 -3.42 17.86 -1.78
CA GLY A 91 -2.88 19.22 -1.98
C GLY A 91 -3.80 20.19 -2.73
N GLY A 92 -5.09 19.88 -2.90
CA GLY A 92 -6.08 20.82 -3.43
C GLY A 92 -6.54 20.54 -4.87
N ASP A 93 -5.97 19.56 -5.56
CA ASP A 93 -6.45 19.09 -6.86
C ASP A 93 -6.29 17.58 -7.04
N PHE A 94 -6.70 17.07 -8.21
CA PHE A 94 -6.59 15.66 -8.58
C PHE A 94 -5.39 15.37 -9.49
N ASN A 95 -4.58 16.37 -9.85
CA ASN A 95 -3.46 16.21 -10.78
C ASN A 95 -2.37 15.31 -10.18
N GLY A 96 -2.15 15.38 -8.87
CA GLY A 96 -1.19 14.51 -8.18
C GLY A 96 -1.53 13.02 -8.31
N VAL A 97 -2.79 12.65 -8.09
CA VAL A 97 -3.24 11.26 -8.30
C VAL A 97 -3.35 10.90 -9.78
N GLY A 98 -3.74 11.84 -10.63
CA GLY A 98 -3.72 11.65 -12.08
C GLY A 98 -2.33 11.26 -12.58
N ALA A 99 -1.30 12.02 -12.18
CA ALA A 99 0.09 11.75 -12.56
C ALA A 99 0.58 10.38 -12.10
N SER A 100 0.27 9.96 -10.86
CA SER A 100 0.69 8.64 -10.35
C SER A 100 0.01 7.48 -11.09
N LEU A 101 -1.18 7.71 -11.62
CA LEU A 101 -1.93 6.76 -12.44
C LEU A 101 -1.58 6.84 -13.94
N GLY A 102 -0.77 7.81 -14.37
CA GLY A 102 -0.38 7.98 -15.77
C GLY A 102 -1.33 8.83 -16.60
N LEU A 103 -2.20 9.61 -15.97
CA LEU A 103 -3.04 10.60 -16.62
C LEU A 103 -2.28 11.94 -16.71
N ALA A 104 -2.50 12.67 -17.80
CA ALA A 104 -1.99 14.03 -17.96
C ALA A 104 -2.80 15.01 -17.08
N PRO A 105 -2.34 16.25 -16.82
CA PRO A 105 -3.11 17.22 -16.05
C PRO A 105 -4.52 17.43 -16.59
N GLU A 106 -5.49 17.69 -15.70
CA GLU A 106 -6.89 17.89 -16.11
C GLU A 106 -7.00 18.97 -17.20
N GLY A 107 -7.77 18.70 -18.26
CA GLY A 107 -7.97 19.63 -19.37
C GLY A 107 -6.86 19.66 -20.42
N THR A 108 -5.78 18.88 -20.27
CA THR A 108 -4.84 18.67 -21.39
C THR A 108 -5.49 17.81 -22.48
N ALA A 109 -5.34 18.24 -23.74
CA ALA A 109 -5.84 17.54 -24.91
C ALA A 109 -4.67 17.12 -25.81
N GLY A 110 -4.68 15.85 -26.22
CA GLY A 110 -3.76 15.26 -27.19
C GLY A 110 -4.29 13.88 -27.59
N ASP A 111 -4.08 13.48 -28.84
CA ASP A 111 -4.74 12.31 -29.43
C ASP A 111 -4.39 10.97 -28.72
N ASP A 112 -3.25 10.92 -28.01
CA ASP A 112 -2.73 9.71 -27.37
C ASP A 112 -2.87 9.68 -25.83
N LEU A 113 -3.57 10.66 -25.22
CA LEU A 113 -3.68 10.77 -23.76
C LEU A 113 -5.13 10.60 -23.28
N PRO A 114 -5.39 9.73 -22.29
CA PRO A 114 -6.73 9.60 -21.72
C PRO A 114 -7.20 10.91 -21.09
N GLN A 115 -8.36 11.39 -21.55
CA GLN A 115 -9.03 12.55 -20.97
C GLN A 115 -9.79 12.15 -19.71
N TRP A 116 -9.81 13.05 -18.72
CA TRP A 116 -10.49 12.82 -17.45
C TRP A 116 -11.00 14.13 -16.86
N LYS A 117 -11.88 14.00 -15.85
CA LYS A 117 -12.44 15.11 -15.10
C LYS A 117 -12.46 14.79 -13.60
N GLY A 118 -12.08 15.76 -12.77
CA GLY A 118 -12.15 15.68 -11.32
C GLY A 118 -13.47 16.18 -10.76
N LEU A 119 -13.98 15.54 -9.69
CA LEU A 119 -15.10 16.05 -8.90
C LEU A 119 -14.81 15.88 -7.42
N ASP A 120 -14.69 17.00 -6.73
CA ASP A 120 -14.66 17.05 -5.26
C ASP A 120 -16.08 17.34 -4.76
N VAL A 121 -16.66 16.38 -4.05
CA VAL A 121 -18.02 16.50 -3.48
C VAL A 121 -18.02 17.13 -2.08
N GLY A 122 -16.84 17.40 -1.52
CA GLY A 122 -16.69 17.95 -0.18
C GLY A 122 -17.07 16.95 0.93
N SER A 123 -16.91 17.41 2.17
CA SER A 123 -17.33 16.68 3.36
C SER A 123 -18.72 17.16 3.80
N PRO A 124 -19.64 16.26 4.18
CA PRO A 124 -20.92 16.64 4.76
C PRO A 124 -20.81 17.07 6.24
N PHE A 125 -19.60 17.02 6.83
CA PHE A 125 -19.35 17.19 8.26
C PHE A 125 -18.96 18.63 8.63
N ASP A 126 -19.40 19.08 9.81
CA ASP A 126 -19.07 20.38 10.40
C ASP A 126 -17.92 20.21 11.39
N TYR A 127 -16.69 20.13 10.87
CA TYR A 127 -15.50 19.83 11.67
C TYR A 127 -15.28 20.77 12.87
N PRO A 128 -15.45 22.10 12.75
CA PRO A 128 -15.31 23.01 13.90
C PRO A 128 -16.24 22.69 15.08
N LYS A 129 -17.40 22.06 14.83
CA LYS A 129 -18.33 21.63 15.89
C LYS A 129 -18.16 20.18 16.30
N GLN A 130 -17.44 19.38 15.50
CA GLN A 130 -17.35 17.92 15.66
C GLN A 130 -15.97 17.46 16.15
N GLY A 131 -14.96 18.33 16.18
CA GLY A 131 -13.64 17.96 16.68
C GLY A 131 -12.71 19.15 16.91
N ILE A 132 -11.57 18.84 17.51
CA ILE A 132 -10.47 19.78 17.73
C ILE A 132 -9.19 19.20 17.14
N LEU A 133 -8.37 20.06 16.55
CA LEU A 133 -7.00 19.71 16.15
C LEU A 133 -6.06 20.12 17.26
N TYR A 134 -5.50 19.14 17.95
CA TYR A 134 -4.46 19.35 18.96
C TYR A 134 -3.07 19.06 18.38
N VAL A 135 -2.13 19.96 18.64
CA VAL A 135 -0.73 19.79 18.25
C VAL A 135 0.14 20.04 19.48
N ALA A 136 0.76 18.98 20.01
CA ALA A 136 1.65 19.03 21.17
C ALA A 136 3.02 19.66 20.80
N ARG A 137 3.04 20.98 20.56
CA ARG A 137 4.23 21.72 20.11
C ARG A 137 5.36 21.80 21.13
N HIS A 138 5.06 21.52 22.40
CA HIS A 138 6.02 21.52 23.50
C HIS A 138 6.86 20.24 23.56
N LEU A 139 6.45 19.17 22.87
CA LEU A 139 7.19 17.91 22.84
C LEU A 139 8.46 18.03 21.99
N ASN A 140 9.45 17.21 22.32
CA ASN A 140 10.67 17.15 21.54
C ASN A 140 10.39 16.63 20.12
N THR A 141 11.16 17.14 19.16
CA THR A 141 11.06 16.72 17.76
C THR A 141 11.37 15.22 17.63
N PRO A 142 10.58 14.44 16.86
CA PRO A 142 10.85 13.02 16.68
C PRO A 142 12.26 12.76 16.12
N GLY A 143 13.05 11.96 16.85
CA GLY A 143 14.42 11.60 16.50
C GLY A 143 14.70 10.10 16.68
N ARG A 144 15.91 9.67 16.30
CA ARG A 144 16.31 8.25 16.36
C ARG A 144 16.77 7.78 17.76
N GLU A 145 17.04 8.69 18.69
CA GLU A 145 17.64 8.39 19.99
C GLU A 145 16.76 8.82 21.16
N GLY A 146 16.81 8.03 22.26
CA GLY A 146 16.16 8.32 23.54
C GLY A 146 14.82 7.62 23.76
N ALA A 147 14.56 7.26 25.03
CA ALA A 147 13.23 6.87 25.47
C ALA A 147 12.30 8.09 25.37
N ARG A 148 11.19 7.96 24.62
CA ARG A 148 10.23 9.03 24.36
C ARG A 148 9.24 9.17 25.50
N THR A 149 9.74 9.34 26.72
CA THR A 149 8.92 9.43 27.93
C THR A 149 7.99 10.63 27.85
N ASP A 150 8.47 11.78 27.35
CA ASP A 150 7.67 12.99 27.11
C ASP A 150 6.40 12.74 26.27
N MET A 151 6.55 11.98 25.18
CA MET A 151 5.44 11.60 24.32
C MET A 151 4.53 10.56 24.99
N LEU A 152 5.08 9.62 25.76
CA LEU A 152 4.31 8.58 26.44
C LEU A 152 3.47 9.16 27.58
N ASP A 153 4.02 10.14 28.31
CA ASP A 153 3.31 10.87 29.36
C ASP A 153 2.14 11.64 28.75
N GLU A 154 2.38 12.42 27.68
CA GLU A 154 1.32 13.12 26.95
C GLU A 154 0.25 12.16 26.40
N LEU A 155 0.66 11.02 25.84
CA LEU A 155 -0.27 10.00 25.33
C LEU A 155 -1.16 9.45 26.45
N ALA A 156 -0.59 9.15 27.62
CA ALA A 156 -1.36 8.66 28.75
C ALA A 156 -2.41 9.69 29.20
N GLU A 157 -2.01 10.95 29.38
CA GLU A 157 -2.90 12.05 29.77
C GLU A 157 -4.05 12.23 28.77
N LEU A 158 -3.75 12.21 27.47
CA LEU A 158 -4.77 12.35 26.41
C LEU A 158 -5.74 11.16 26.39
N VAL A 159 -5.24 9.94 26.58
CA VAL A 159 -6.07 8.73 26.62
C VAL A 159 -6.99 8.75 27.84
N GLU A 160 -6.49 9.15 29.00
CA GLU A 160 -7.32 9.31 30.21
C GLU A 160 -8.38 10.39 30.03
N ALA A 161 -8.01 11.55 29.49
CA ALA A 161 -8.94 12.64 29.21
C ALA A 161 -10.06 12.21 28.23
N ALA A 162 -9.75 11.36 27.25
CA ALA A 162 -10.73 10.77 26.34
C ALA A 162 -11.57 9.63 26.96
N GLY A 163 -11.20 9.16 28.16
CA GLY A 163 -11.81 8.01 28.83
C GLY A 163 -11.48 6.67 28.16
N GLY A 164 -10.36 6.58 27.44
CA GLY A 164 -9.89 5.37 26.75
C GLY A 164 -10.35 5.20 25.30
N ARG A 165 -11.18 6.12 24.76
CA ARG A 165 -11.74 6.03 23.40
C ARG A 165 -10.79 6.60 22.35
N THR A 166 -9.60 6.00 22.25
CA THR A 166 -8.50 6.53 21.47
C THR A 166 -7.99 5.51 20.46
N LEU A 167 -7.77 5.95 19.22
CA LEU A 167 -7.04 5.21 18.20
C LEU A 167 -5.66 5.83 18.01
N GLY A 168 -4.61 5.10 18.41
CA GLY A 168 -3.22 5.52 18.21
C GLY A 168 -2.67 5.05 16.85
N LEU A 169 -2.29 5.98 15.99
CA LEU A 169 -1.65 5.69 14.70
C LEU A 169 -0.15 5.98 14.76
N PHE A 170 0.66 4.98 14.41
CA PHE A 170 2.12 5.06 14.48
C PHE A 170 2.75 4.80 13.11
N SER A 171 3.87 5.47 12.84
CA SER A 171 4.64 5.28 11.60
C SER A 171 5.45 3.98 11.56
N SER A 172 5.50 3.23 12.67
CA SER A 172 6.17 1.93 12.73
C SER A 172 5.52 1.00 13.75
N MET A 173 5.52 -0.30 13.45
CA MET A 173 5.08 -1.35 14.38
C MET A 173 5.93 -1.41 15.66
N ARG A 174 7.23 -1.10 15.54
CA ARG A 174 8.11 -1.02 16.71
C ARG A 174 7.64 0.08 17.68
N GLY A 175 7.30 1.26 17.15
CA GLY A 175 6.78 2.37 17.95
C GLY A 175 5.44 2.03 18.61
N ALA A 176 4.53 1.42 17.86
CA ALA A 176 3.24 0.98 18.39
C ALA A 176 3.38 -0.05 19.52
N LYS A 177 4.28 -1.04 19.36
CA LYS A 177 4.57 -2.05 20.38
C LYS A 177 5.12 -1.43 21.67
N ALA A 178 6.14 -0.57 21.55
CA ALA A 178 6.74 0.09 22.70
C ALA A 178 5.72 0.95 23.47
N ALA A 179 4.90 1.73 22.75
CA ALA A 179 3.85 2.52 23.38
C ALA A 179 2.77 1.65 24.05
N ALA A 180 2.34 0.57 23.40
CA ALA A 180 1.35 -0.33 23.97
C ALA A 180 1.84 -1.05 25.23
N GLU A 181 3.11 -1.45 25.27
CA GLU A 181 3.73 -2.07 26.44
C GLU A 181 3.77 -1.10 27.63
N GLU A 182 4.25 0.12 27.40
CA GLU A 182 4.33 1.17 28.43
C GLU A 182 2.95 1.58 28.95
N LEU A 183 1.98 1.82 28.05
CA LEU A 183 0.66 2.31 28.44
C LEU A 183 -0.16 1.27 29.22
N ARG A 184 0.08 -0.04 29.03
CA ARG A 184 -0.56 -1.09 29.85
C ARG A 184 -0.16 -1.03 31.32
N GLY A 185 1.04 -0.53 31.61
CA GLY A 185 1.51 -0.33 32.99
C GLY A 185 1.01 0.97 33.61
N ARG A 186 0.50 1.90 32.80
CA ARG A 186 0.12 3.27 33.23
C ARG A 186 -1.38 3.49 33.29
N LEU A 187 -2.16 2.74 32.51
CA LEU A 187 -3.60 2.95 32.34
C LEU A 187 -4.39 1.71 32.77
N ASP A 188 -5.49 1.92 33.50
CA ASP A 188 -6.45 0.87 33.85
C ASP A 188 -7.35 0.45 32.66
N LYS A 189 -7.10 0.98 31.46
CA LYS A 189 -7.91 0.75 30.24
C LYS A 189 -7.32 -0.39 29.40
N PRO A 190 -8.15 -1.23 28.75
CA PRO A 190 -7.65 -2.23 27.82
C PRO A 190 -6.88 -1.61 26.65
N ILE A 191 -5.62 -2.02 26.46
CA ILE A 191 -4.78 -1.60 25.34
C ILE A 191 -4.70 -2.72 24.29
N LEU A 192 -5.40 -2.50 23.18
CA LEU A 192 -5.40 -3.39 22.02
C LEU A 192 -4.33 -2.94 21.03
N LEU A 193 -3.53 -3.90 20.54
CA LEU A 193 -2.49 -3.67 19.54
C LEU A 193 -2.82 -4.49 18.29
N GLN A 194 -2.79 -3.86 17.13
CA GLN A 194 -3.01 -4.52 15.84
C GLN A 194 -1.84 -5.47 15.51
N GLY A 195 -2.16 -6.72 15.18
CA GLY A 195 -1.20 -7.78 14.82
C GLY A 195 -1.48 -9.07 15.57
#